data_AF-A0A9D4GGI3-F1
#
_entry.id   AF-A0A9D4GGI3-F1
#
_cell.length_a   1.000
_cell.length_b   1.000
_cell.length_c   1.000
_cell.angle_alpha   90.00
_cell.angle_beta   90.00
_cell.angle_gamma   90.00
#
_symmetry.space_group_name_H-M   'P 1'
#
loop_
_entity.id
_entity.type
_entity.pdbx_description
1 polymer ?
#
loop_
_entity_poly.entity_id
_entity_poly.type
_entity_poly.pdbx_seq_one_letter_code
_entity_poly.pdbx_strand_id
1 'polypeptide(L)' 'METDTDYDELDDTVPCCVCKQITPPDLSLHQHLKIVNWAQCDICDGWVHLAFCTTVRVVRRHSDFVCPKCEK' A
#
# COMPACT_ATOMS: atom_id res chain seq x y z
N MET A 1 -0.09 30.22 20.89
CA MET A 1 0.50 28.88 20.78
C MET A 1 0.23 28.44 19.36
N GLU A 2 1.30 28.33 18.60
CA GLU A 2 1.30 28.13 17.15
C GLU A 2 0.72 26.75 16.80
N THR A 3 -0.12 26.73 15.77
CA THR A 3 -0.83 25.56 15.27
C THR A 3 0.02 24.90 14.19
N ASP A 4 0.90 23.99 14.56
CA ASP A 4 1.66 23.18 13.61
C ASP A 4 1.31 21.72 13.81
N THR A 5 0.14 21.34 13.30
CA THR A 5 -0.09 19.94 12.91
C THR A 5 0.14 19.92 11.41
N ASP A 6 1.40 19.74 11.04
CA ASP A 6 1.83 19.41 9.68
C ASP A 6 1.20 18.06 9.34
N TYR A 7 -0.07 18.10 8.93
CA TYR A 7 -0.66 17.02 8.17
C TYR A 7 0.07 17.08 6.84
N ASP A 8 1.17 16.31 6.72
CA ASP A 8 1.72 15.91 5.43
C ASP A 8 0.52 15.68 4.51
N GLU A 9 0.32 16.58 3.54
CA GLU A 9 -0.65 16.36 2.46
C GLU A 9 -0.27 14.99 1.91
N LEU A 10 -1.10 13.98 2.19
CA LEU A 10 -0.91 12.64 1.65
C LEU A 10 -0.84 12.84 0.15
N ASP A 11 0.37 12.77 -0.39
CA ASP A 11 0.63 13.02 -1.79
C ASP A 11 -0.07 11.91 -2.57
N ASP A 12 -1.30 12.20 -2.97
CA ASP A 12 -2.18 11.32 -3.75
C ASP A 12 -1.57 11.00 -5.13
N THR A 13 -0.39 11.55 -5.44
CA THR A 13 0.35 11.30 -6.67
C THR A 13 1.38 10.19 -6.54
N VAL A 14 1.56 9.58 -5.35
CA VAL A 14 2.42 8.39 -5.18
C VAL A 14 1.63 7.11 -5.55
N PRO A 15 1.79 6.55 -6.77
CA PRO A 15 1.06 5.37 -7.19
C PRO A 15 1.42 4.12 -6.35
N CYS A 16 0.40 3.30 -6.04
CA CYS A 16 0.54 1.92 -5.60
C CYS A 16 1.62 1.15 -6.38
N CYS A 17 2.44 0.38 -5.62
CA CYS A 17 3.71 -0.29 -5.94
C CYS A 17 3.81 -1.19 -7.20
N VAL A 18 2.79 -1.34 -8.03
CA VAL A 18 2.91 -1.96 -9.38
C VAL A 18 1.63 -1.75 -10.17
N CYS A 19 0.51 -1.65 -9.46
CA CYS A 19 -0.81 -1.52 -10.03
C CYS A 19 -1.13 -0.11 -10.53
N LYS A 20 -0.40 0.91 -10.05
CA LYS A 20 -0.70 2.34 -10.24
C LYS A 20 -2.11 2.77 -9.82
N GLN A 21 -2.83 1.91 -9.10
CA GLN A 21 -4.17 2.20 -8.59
C GLN A 21 -4.08 2.62 -7.13
N ILE A 22 -4.56 3.82 -6.83
CA ILE A 22 -4.61 4.38 -5.47
C ILE A 22 -5.81 3.77 -4.70
N THR A 23 -6.79 3.27 -5.44
CA THR A 23 -8.02 2.65 -4.93
C THR A 23 -8.24 1.28 -5.58
N PRO A 24 -8.85 0.31 -4.89
CA PRO A 24 -9.27 -0.94 -5.53
C PRO A 24 -10.18 -0.62 -6.72
N PRO A 25 -9.92 -1.19 -7.92
CA PRO A 25 -10.92 -1.15 -8.98
C PRO A 25 -12.20 -1.84 -8.45
N ASP A 26 -13.35 -1.19 -8.63
CA ASP A 26 -14.70 -1.63 -8.23
C ASP A 26 -15.22 -1.36 -6.80
N LEU A 27 -14.70 -0.38 -6.05
CA LEU A 27 -15.42 0.07 -4.85
C LEU A 27 -16.76 0.77 -5.16
N SER A 28 -16.99 1.26 -6.38
CA SER A 28 -18.23 1.96 -6.74
C SER A 28 -19.44 1.02 -6.93
N LEU A 29 -19.23 -0.29 -7.03
CA LEU A 29 -20.29 -1.28 -7.31
C LEU A 29 -20.59 -2.25 -6.15
N HIS A 30 -19.82 -2.19 -5.06
CA HIS A 30 -19.96 -3.13 -3.96
C HIS A 30 -20.41 -2.44 -2.67
N GLN A 31 -21.51 -2.92 -2.08
CA GLN A 31 -22.07 -2.46 -0.80
C GLN A 31 -21.16 -2.75 0.41
N HIS A 32 -19.96 -3.26 0.20
CA HIS A 32 -19.04 -3.70 1.24
C HIS A 32 -17.66 -3.08 1.05
N LEU A 33 -17.13 -2.49 2.13
CA LEU A 33 -15.74 -2.04 2.21
C LEU A 33 -14.83 -3.28 2.24
N LYS A 34 -13.99 -3.44 1.22
CA LYS A 34 -12.94 -4.47 1.24
C LYS A 34 -11.73 -3.92 1.98
N ILE A 35 -11.46 -4.46 3.17
CA ILE A 35 -10.25 -4.14 3.93
C ILE A 35 -9.04 -4.66 3.14
N VAL A 36 -8.09 -3.77 2.84
CA VAL A 36 -6.86 -4.11 2.12
C VAL A 36 -5.68 -4.05 3.08
N ASN A 37 -4.91 -5.13 3.14
CA ASN A 37 -3.67 -5.16 3.91
C ASN A 37 -2.53 -4.62 3.07
N TRP A 38 -1.63 -3.87 3.69
CA TRP A 38 -0.46 -3.28 3.04
C TRP A 38 0.83 -3.77 3.69
N ALA A 39 1.89 -3.82 2.90
CA ALA A 39 3.26 -4.02 3.38
C ALA A 39 4.21 -3.04 2.69
N GLN A 40 5.22 -2.59 3.41
CA GLN A 40 6.30 -1.75 2.89
C GLN A 40 7.47 -2.64 2.49
N CYS A 41 8.01 -2.45 1.29
CA CYS A 41 9.18 -3.17 0.79
C CYS A 41 10.46 -2.75 1.51
N ASP A 42 11.24 -3.70 2.02
CA ASP A 42 12.51 -3.41 2.71
C ASP A 42 13.66 -2.98 1.77
N ILE A 43 13.46 -3.07 0.44
CA ILE A 43 14.48 -2.69 -0.56
C ILE A 43 14.24 -1.30 -1.14
N CYS A 44 13.00 -0.94 -1.45
CA CYS A 44 12.68 0.29 -2.16
C CYS A 44 11.69 1.21 -1.42
N ASP A 45 11.38 0.89 -0.16
CA ASP A 45 10.45 1.60 0.73
C ASP A 45 9.03 1.78 0.18
N GLY A 46 8.69 1.07 -0.90
CA GLY A 46 7.41 1.18 -1.59
C GLY A 46 6.31 0.36 -0.93
N TRP A 47 5.10 0.93 -0.86
CA TRP A 47 3.92 0.30 -0.26
C TRP A 47 3.11 -0.53 -1.27
N VAL A 48 2.87 -1.80 -0.95
CA VAL A 48 2.14 -2.75 -1.81
C VAL A 48 0.89 -3.27 -1.13
N HIS A 49 -0.19 -3.40 -1.90
CA HIS A 49 -1.36 -4.17 -1.49
C HIS A 49 -1.01 -5.66 -1.39
N LEU A 50 -1.04 -6.20 -0.17
CA LEU A 50 -1.02 -7.64 0.03
C LEU A 50 -2.29 -8.24 -0.58
N ALA A 51 -2.18 -9.50 -1.00
CA ALA A 51 -3.21 -10.27 -1.70
C ALA A 51 -3.58 -9.83 -3.13
N PHE A 52 -3.44 -8.55 -3.49
CA PHE A 52 -3.76 -8.03 -4.82
C PHE A 52 -2.55 -7.86 -5.73
N CYS A 53 -1.48 -7.25 -5.20
CA CYS A 53 -0.29 -6.95 -5.97
C CYS A 53 0.82 -7.99 -5.76
N THR A 54 0.63 -8.92 -4.82
CA THR A 54 1.61 -9.93 -4.43
C THR A 54 0.93 -11.27 -4.14
N THR A 55 1.70 -12.37 -4.15
CA THR A 55 1.24 -13.68 -3.66
C THR A 55 1.22 -13.74 -2.13
N VAL A 56 1.98 -12.88 -1.45
CA VAL A 56 2.01 -12.75 0.01
C VAL A 56 0.68 -12.24 0.54
N ARG A 57 0.12 -12.96 1.52
CA ARG A 57 -1.19 -12.62 2.14
C ARG A 57 -1.05 -11.96 3.50
N VAL A 58 0.04 -12.27 4.22
CA VAL A 58 0.34 -11.75 5.56
C VAL A 58 1.84 -11.58 5.67
N VAL A 59 2.28 -10.41 6.14
CA VAL A 59 3.66 -10.17 6.58
C VAL A 59 3.66 -10.20 8.10
N ARG A 60 4.50 -11.05 8.70
CA ARG A 60 4.61 -11.14 10.16
C ARG A 60 5.47 -9.99 10.68
N ARG A 61 5.24 -9.61 11.93
CA ARG A 61 6.10 -8.63 12.61
C ARG A 61 7.54 -9.15 12.61
N HIS A 62 8.49 -8.28 12.27
CA HIS A 62 9.94 -8.60 12.19
C HIS A 62 10.31 -9.61 11.09
N SER A 63 9.51 -9.72 10.02
CA SER A 63 9.90 -10.47 8.82
C SER A 63 10.17 -9.49 7.69
N ASP A 64 11.19 -9.80 6.90
CA ASP A 64 11.47 -9.07 5.68
C ASP A 64 10.39 -9.33 4.64
N PHE A 65 10.06 -8.29 3.89
CA PHE A 65 9.14 -8.30 2.77
C PHE A 65 9.77 -7.57 1.59
N VAL A 66 9.92 -8.30 0.49
CA VAL A 66 10.39 -7.75 -0.79
C VAL A 66 9.22 -7.68 -1.75
N CYS A 67 8.99 -6.53 -2.38
CA CYS A 67 7.91 -6.39 -3.35
C CYS A 67 8.26 -7.04 -4.70
N PRO A 68 7.27 -7.41 -5.53
CA PRO A 68 7.52 -8.04 -6.83
C PRO A 68 8.34 -7.21 -7.83
N LYS A 69 8.46 -5.89 -7.60
CA LYS A 69 9.35 -5.02 -8.38
C LYS A 69 10.83 -5.31 -8.05
N CYS A 70 11.12 -5.62 -6.80
CA CYS A 70 12.47 -5.84 -6.26
C CYS A 70 12.87 -7.33 -6.18
N GLU A 71 11.93 -8.26 -6.32
CA GLU A 71 12.23 -9.70 -6.47
C GLU A 71 12.81 -10.08 -7.85
N LYS A 72 12.92 -9.12 -8.78
CA LYS A 72 13.43 -9.31 -10.14
C LYS A 72 14.95 -9.29 -10.24
#